data_AF-A0A838WN76-F1
#
_entry.id   AF-A0A838WN76-F1
#
_cell.length_a   1.000
_cell.length_b   1.000
_cell.length_c   1.000
_cell.angle_alpha   90.00
_cell.angle_beta   90.00
_cell.angle_gamma   90.00
#
_symmetry.space_group_name_H-M   'P 1'
#
loop_
_entity.id
_entity.type
_entity.pdbx_description
1 polymer ?
#
loop_
_entity_poly.entity_id
_entity_poly.type
_entity_poly.pdbx_seq_one_letter_code
_entity_poly.pdbx_strand_id
1 'polypeptide(L)'
;ALYTESNLKMMSELSWLCRVPVSIKAAKSLILTIPESEFIDSKIPGYKLASKIENYAGIEQRWLVVQSQERRESDLRKLTQKIIKSESKAVQ
;
A
#
# COMPACT_ATOMS: atom_id res chain seq x y z
N ALA A 1 -8.66 15.37 -4.77
CA ALA A 1 -7.58 14.37 -4.89
C ALA A 1 -7.35 14.07 -6.36
N LEU A 2 -6.10 13.82 -6.80
CA LEU A 2 -5.82 13.52 -8.21
C LEU A 2 -6.42 12.17 -8.64
N TYR A 3 -6.35 11.17 -7.77
CA TYR A 3 -6.85 9.82 -8.01
C TYR A 3 -8.36 9.69 -7.73
N THR A 4 -9.18 10.29 -8.58
CA THR A 4 -10.64 10.13 -8.59
C THR A 4 -11.07 9.54 -9.92
N GLU A 5 -12.22 8.85 -9.97
CA GLU A 5 -12.73 8.26 -11.22
C GLU A 5 -12.85 9.29 -12.35
N SER A 6 -13.42 10.46 -12.07
CA SER A 6 -13.55 11.53 -13.07
C SER A 6 -12.20 12.01 -13.61
N ASN A 7 -11.22 12.21 -12.73
CA ASN A 7 -9.90 12.70 -13.14
C ASN A 7 -9.12 11.63 -13.92
N LEU A 8 -9.23 10.36 -13.52
CA LEU A 8 -8.57 9.24 -14.20
C LEU A 8 -9.12 9.06 -15.62
N LYS A 9 -10.44 9.20 -15.79
CA LYS A 9 -11.08 9.20 -17.12
C LYS A 9 -10.60 10.36 -17.99
N MET A 10 -10.44 11.56 -17.42
CA MET A 10 -9.94 12.73 -18.16
C MET A 10 -8.48 12.58 -18.60
N MET A 11 -7.68 11.82 -17.85
CA MET A 11 -6.26 11.58 -18.13
C MET A 11 -6.02 10.29 -18.93
N SER A 12 -7.05 9.62 -19.44
CA SER A 12 -6.89 8.32 -20.13
C SER A 12 -6.00 8.40 -21.37
N GLU A 13 -5.91 9.57 -22.00
CA GLU A 13 -5.08 9.81 -23.19
C GLU A 13 -3.63 10.20 -22.85
N LEU A 14 -3.31 10.37 -21.56
CA LEU A 14 -1.98 10.76 -21.09
C LEU A 14 -1.29 9.60 -20.35
N SER A 15 0.03 9.55 -20.44
CA SER A 15 0.85 8.72 -19.57
C SER A 15 0.96 9.39 -18.20
N TRP A 16 0.46 8.74 -17.14
CA TRP A 16 0.51 9.27 -15.78
C TRP A 16 1.03 8.26 -14.77
N LEU A 17 1.65 8.79 -13.71
CA LEU A 17 2.04 8.04 -12.52
C LEU A 17 1.54 8.82 -11.31
N CYS A 18 0.68 8.20 -10.50
CA CYS A 18 0.14 8.84 -9.31
C CYS A 18 -0.06 7.86 -8.17
N ARG A 19 -0.11 8.39 -6.95
CA ARG A 19 -0.30 7.59 -5.74
C ARG A 19 -1.76 7.14 -5.62
N VAL A 20 -1.98 5.84 -5.53
CA VAL A 20 -3.28 5.25 -5.21
C VAL A 20 -3.59 5.47 -3.71
N PRO A 21 -4.72 6.11 -3.36
CA PRO A 21 -5.12 6.29 -1.97
C PRO A 21 -5.52 4.96 -1.30
N VAL A 22 -4.99 4.71 -0.10
CA VAL A 22 -5.34 3.51 0.71
C VAL A 22 -6.79 3.56 1.24
N SER A 23 -7.48 4.70 1.10
CA SER A 23 -8.92 4.80 1.38
C SER A 23 -9.77 4.01 0.39
N ILE A 24 -9.25 3.67 -0.79
CA ILE A 24 -9.95 2.84 -1.78
C ILE A 24 -9.97 1.39 -1.28
N LYS A 25 -11.17 0.79 -1.25
CA LYS A 25 -11.37 -0.58 -0.76
C LYS A 25 -10.48 -1.59 -1.48
N ALA A 26 -10.41 -1.52 -2.81
CA ALA A 26 -9.56 -2.38 -3.63
C ALA A 26 -8.07 -2.23 -3.26
N ALA A 27 -7.57 -1.00 -3.15
CA ALA A 27 -6.18 -0.73 -2.75
C ALA A 27 -5.87 -1.25 -1.34
N LYS A 28 -6.78 -1.04 -0.39
CA LYS A 28 -6.64 -1.55 0.96
C LYS A 28 -6.63 -3.08 0.99
N SER A 29 -7.52 -3.72 0.23
CA SER A 29 -7.58 -5.18 0.12
C SER A 29 -6.28 -5.72 -0.45
N LEU A 30 -5.81 -5.15 -1.57
CA LEU A 30 -4.60 -5.59 -2.26
C LEU A 30 -3.38 -5.59 -1.34
N ILE A 31 -3.19 -4.52 -0.56
CA ILE A 31 -2.06 -4.41 0.39
C ILE A 31 -2.11 -5.49 1.48
N LEU A 32 -3.31 -5.95 1.86
CA LEU A 32 -3.50 -6.96 2.91
C LEU A 32 -3.41 -8.39 2.38
N THR A 33 -3.75 -8.63 1.12
CA THR A 33 -3.85 -9.97 0.54
C THR A 33 -2.65 -10.38 -0.30
N ILE A 34 -1.82 -9.43 -0.73
CA ILE A 34 -0.67 -9.73 -1.57
C ILE A 34 0.35 -10.60 -0.80
N PRO A 35 0.69 -11.80 -1.30
CA PRO A 35 1.62 -12.68 -0.60
C PRO A 35 3.05 -12.15 -0.71
N GLU A 36 3.86 -12.38 0.33
CA GLU A 36 5.27 -11.95 0.37
C GLU A 36 6.09 -12.55 -0.79
N SER A 37 5.70 -13.74 -1.29
CA SER A 37 6.36 -14.42 -2.41
C SER A 37 6.23 -13.69 -3.76
N GLU A 38 5.26 -12.79 -3.91
CA GLU A 38 5.10 -12.00 -5.12
C GLU A 38 5.96 -10.73 -5.14
N PHE A 39 6.57 -10.40 -4.00
CA PHE A 39 7.49 -9.28 -3.92
C PHE A 39 8.86 -9.68 -4.45
N ILE A 40 9.36 -8.86 -5.37
CA ILE A 40 10.73 -8.94 -5.86
C ILE A 40 11.58 -7.87 -5.17
N ASP A 41 12.84 -8.18 -4.93
CA ASP A 41 13.78 -7.21 -4.40
C ASP A 41 13.97 -6.07 -5.40
N SER A 42 13.93 -4.84 -4.89
CA SER A 42 14.22 -3.67 -5.70
C SER A 42 15.73 -3.43 -5.78
N LYS A 43 16.15 -2.58 -6.71
CA LYS A 43 17.55 -2.11 -6.75
C LYS A 43 17.94 -1.28 -5.53
N ILE A 44 16.96 -0.80 -4.77
CA ILE A 44 17.14 -0.01 -3.56
C ILE A 44 17.07 -0.96 -2.36
N PRO A 45 18.15 -1.08 -1.56
CA PRO A 45 18.16 -1.93 -0.38
C PRO A 45 17.01 -1.58 0.60
N GLY A 46 16.40 -2.63 1.18
CA GLY A 46 15.29 -2.47 2.12
C GLY A 46 13.94 -2.16 1.47
N TYR A 47 13.85 -2.16 0.14
CA TYR A 47 12.60 -2.03 -0.59
C TYR A 47 12.32 -3.25 -1.46
N LYS A 48 11.08 -3.72 -1.42
CA LYS A 48 10.56 -4.75 -2.32
C LYS A 48 9.36 -4.22 -3.09
N LEU A 49 9.16 -4.78 -4.29
CA LEU A 49 8.14 -4.33 -5.23
C LEU A 49 7.25 -5.49 -5.64
N ALA A 50 5.96 -5.24 -5.80
CA ALA A 50 5.05 -6.17 -6.46
C ALA A 50 4.12 -5.39 -7.39
N SER A 51 3.86 -5.94 -8.58
CA SER A 51 2.98 -5.30 -9.56
C SER A 51 1.70 -6.10 -9.76
N LYS A 52 0.56 -5.40 -9.76
CA LYS A 52 -0.76 -5.98 -10.01
C LYS A 52 -1.49 -5.19 -11.08
N ILE A 53 -2.19 -5.90 -11.95
CA ILE A 53 -3.10 -5.29 -12.91
C ILE A 53 -4.46 -5.24 -12.22
N GLU A 54 -5.01 -4.05 -12.11
CA GLU A 54 -6.28 -3.78 -11.44
C GLU A 54 -7.18 -2.96 -12.38
N ASN A 55 -8.47 -3.25 -12.38
CA ASN A 55 -9.45 -2.43 -13.08
C ASN A 55 -10.13 -1.49 -12.06
N TYR A 56 -9.84 -0.20 -12.18
CA TYR A 56 -10.47 0.83 -11.34
C TYR A 56 -11.01 1.94 -12.23
N ALA A 57 -12.23 2.41 -11.92
CA ALA A 57 -12.93 3.42 -12.73
C ALA A 57 -13.16 3.01 -14.21
N GLY A 58 -13.18 1.70 -14.51
CA GLY A 58 -13.30 1.16 -15.87
C GLY A 58 -12.00 1.22 -16.67
N ILE A 59 -10.87 1.56 -16.04
CA ILE A 59 -9.56 1.68 -16.68
C ILE A 59 -8.68 0.56 -16.12
N GLU A 60 -8.07 -0.23 -17.01
CA GLU A 60 -7.03 -1.18 -16.65
C GLU A 60 -5.74 -0.42 -16.28
N GLN A 61 -5.25 -0.67 -15.07
CA GLN A 61 -4.13 0.06 -14.50
C GLN A 61 -3.14 -0.91 -13.88
N ARG A 62 -1.85 -0.59 -13.98
CA ARG A 62 -0.80 -1.30 -13.22
C ARG A 62 -0.57 -0.60 -11.90
N TRP A 63 -0.94 -1.27 -10.81
CA TRP A 63 -0.63 -0.82 -9.47
C TRP A 63 0.71 -1.40 -9.03
N LEU A 64 1.59 -0.53 -8.54
CA LEU A 64 2.88 -0.91 -7.97
C LEU A 64 2.78 -0.80 -6.45
N VAL A 65 2.90 -1.94 -5.78
CA VAL A 65 2.97 -2.03 -4.33
C VAL A 65 4.44 -1.96 -3.92
N VAL A 66 4.76 -1.02 -3.04
CA VAL A 66 6.12 -0.81 -2.52
C VAL A 66 6.13 -1.17 -1.04
N GLN A 67 6.90 -2.19 -0.67
CA GLN A 67 7.13 -2.57 0.71
C GLN A 67 8.46 -1.96 1.17
N SER A 68 8.43 -1.21 2.27
CA SER A 68 9.61 -0.65 2.93
C SER A 68 9.87 -1.41 4.23
N GLN A 69 11.07 -1.98 4.34
CA GLN A 69 11.50 -2.68 5.54
C GLN A 69 11.55 -1.74 6.75
N GLU A 70 12.16 -0.57 6.60
CA GLU A 70 12.26 0.44 7.68
C GLU A 70 10.88 0.81 8.22
N ARG A 71 9.91 1.01 7.31
CA ARG A 71 8.55 1.34 7.69
C ARG A 71 7.88 0.19 8.46
N ARG A 72 8.05 -1.05 7.99
CA ARG A 72 7.54 -2.26 8.65
C ARG A 72 8.08 -2.38 10.08
N GLU A 73 9.39 -2.21 10.26
CA GLU A 73 10.02 -2.26 11.59
C GLU A 73 9.53 -1.15 12.52
N SER A 74 9.40 0.08 12.00
CA SER A 74 8.87 1.22 12.77
C SER A 74 7.43 0.98 13.23
N ASP A 75 6.59 0.43 12.35
CA ASP A 75 5.19 0.15 12.67
C ASP A 75 5.07 -1.02 13.67
N LEU A 76 5.91 -2.05 13.55
CA LEU A 76 6.00 -3.14 14.54
C LEU A 76 6.43 -2.63 15.93
N ARG A 77 7.47 -1.78 16.00
CA ARG A 77 7.91 -1.18 17.28
C ARG A 77 6.77 -0.40 17.96
N LYS A 78 6.04 0.41 17.19
CA LYS A 78 4.88 1.16 17.70
C LYS A 78 3.75 0.25 18.16
N LEU A 79 3.52 -0.87 17.47
CA LEU A 79 2.51 -1.86 17.86
C LEU A 79 2.88 -2.52 19.19
N THR A 80 4.12 -2.98 19.34
CA THR A 80 4.63 -3.58 20.58
C THR A 80 4.48 -2.63 21.76
N GLN A 81 4.84 -1.35 21.59
CA GLN A 81 4.67 -0.33 22.64
C GLN A 81 3.20 -0.15 23.06
N LYS A 82 2.26 -0.22 22.11
CA LYS A 82 0.82 -0.12 22.42
C LYS A 82 0.33 -1.32 23.22
N ILE A 83 0.78 -2.53 22.89
CA ILE A 83 0.42 -3.77 23.59
C ILE A 83 0.89 -3.70 25.05
N ILE A 84 2.17 -3.37 25.27
CA ILE A 84 2.75 -3.24 26.62
C ILE A 84 1.95 -2.21 27.44
N LYS A 85 1.61 -1.06 26.85
CA LYS A 85 0.82 -0.01 27.50
C LYS A 85 -0.61 -0.44 27.82
N SER A 86 -1.24 -1.28 26.99
CA SER A 86 -2.57 -1.82 27.30
C SER A 86 -2.52 -2.86 28.42
N GLU A 87 -1.51 -3.72 28.44
CA GLU A 87 -1.32 -4.73 29.49
C GLU A 87 -1.06 -4.09 30.85
N SER A 88 -0.19 -3.07 30.90
CA SER A 88 0.08 -2.34 32.15
C SER A 88 -1.13 -1.63 32.73
N LYS A 89 -2.11 -1.26 31.88
CA LYS A 89 -3.37 -0.63 32.30
C LYS A 89 -4.44 -1.63 32.73
N ALA A 90 -4.35 -2.88 32.29
CA ALA A 90 -5.30 -3.93 32.67
C ALA A 90 -4.93 -4.62 33.99
N VAL A 91 -3.67 -4.47 34.42
CA VAL A 91 -3.14 -5.00 35.69
C VAL A 91 -3.23 -3.97 36.83
N GLN A 92 -3.48 -2.68 36.52
CA GLN A 92 -3.78 -1.61 37.49
C GLN A 92 -5.29 -1.50 37.74
#